data_AF-A0A0R3U0S0-F1
#
_entry.id   AF-A0A0R3U0S0-F1
#
_cell.length_a   1.000
_cell.length_b   1.000
_cell.length_c   1.000
_cell.angle_alpha   90.00
_cell.angle_beta   90.00
_cell.angle_gamma   90.00
#
_symmetry.space_group_name_H-M   'P 1'
#
loop_
_entity.id
_entity.type
_entity.pdbx_description
1 polymer ?
#
loop_
_entity_poly.entity_id
_entity_poly.type
_entity_poly.pdbx_seq_one_letter_code
_entity_poly.pdbx_strand_id
1 'polypeptide(L)'
;MEVSKTRADFESAVRELTELIKQYAREFLEIYHRIRDFEFDCHQVSQLILSGGGDNEINSQIWAYLRDFKEDIALFAPFSYFSKCALEIFPLVKPFASVRMTSRHAYDFYCERGRKMRLALEKLKGLGEKFHRDSIDVEQRVFFDPYLRDEMKKYLDCWNAYFAFRPLLTNLRCSWVPVVATFFKHRRIVRSKDFNMALGKLN
;
A
#
# COMPACT_ATOMS: atom_id res chain seq x y z
N MET A 1 -20.22 -23.49 -34.92
CA MET A 1 -19.13 -24.06 -34.09
C MET A 1 -18.10 -23.00 -33.69
N GLU A 2 -17.77 -22.02 -34.54
CA GLU A 2 -16.81 -20.94 -34.21
C GLU A 2 -17.26 -20.01 -33.07
N VAL A 3 -18.51 -19.53 -33.05
CA VAL A 3 -19.02 -18.60 -32.03
C VAL A 3 -18.97 -19.15 -30.59
N SER A 4 -19.12 -20.48 -30.44
CA SER A 4 -19.05 -21.14 -29.13
C SER A 4 -17.63 -21.20 -28.57
N LYS A 5 -16.61 -21.23 -29.44
CA LYS A 5 -15.20 -21.25 -29.06
C LYS A 5 -14.76 -19.85 -28.62
N THR A 6 -15.14 -18.82 -29.37
CA THR A 6 -14.87 -17.41 -29.03
C THR A 6 -15.47 -17.00 -27.69
N ARG A 7 -16.68 -17.46 -27.37
CA ARG A 7 -17.32 -17.17 -26.07
C ARG A 7 -16.65 -17.88 -24.90
N ALA A 8 -16.28 -19.15 -25.04
CA ALA A 8 -15.57 -19.88 -23.98
C ALA A 8 -14.18 -19.27 -23.70
N ASP A 9 -13.48 -18.84 -24.74
CA ASP A 9 -12.18 -18.17 -24.64
C ASP A 9 -12.31 -16.80 -23.94
N PHE A 10 -13.37 -16.04 -24.25
CA PHE A 10 -13.69 -14.78 -23.56
C PHE A 10 -14.02 -14.98 -22.08
N GLU A 11 -14.93 -15.90 -21.76
CA GLU A 11 -15.27 -16.20 -20.37
C GLU A 11 -14.04 -16.66 -19.58
N SER A 12 -13.13 -17.38 -20.22
CA SER A 12 -11.84 -17.76 -19.62
C SER A 12 -10.95 -16.55 -19.38
N ALA A 13 -10.79 -15.66 -20.35
CA ALA A 13 -9.97 -14.46 -20.20
C ALA A 13 -10.55 -13.49 -19.15
N VAL A 14 -11.87 -13.36 -19.05
CA VAL A 14 -12.52 -12.58 -17.99
C VAL A 14 -12.27 -13.19 -16.61
N ARG A 15 -12.33 -14.52 -16.47
CA ARG A 15 -11.96 -15.20 -15.21
C ARG A 15 -10.51 -14.93 -14.84
N GLU A 16 -9.60 -15.06 -15.79
CA GLU A 16 -8.17 -14.79 -15.62
C GLU A 16 -7.93 -13.35 -15.14
N LEU A 17 -8.54 -12.36 -15.81
CA LEU A 17 -8.44 -10.96 -15.40
C LEU A 17 -9.00 -10.71 -14.00
N THR A 18 -10.14 -11.34 -13.69
CA THR A 18 -10.78 -11.21 -12.37
C THR A 18 -9.86 -11.71 -11.26
N GLU A 19 -9.16 -12.83 -11.47
CA GLU A 19 -8.19 -13.36 -10.50
C GLU A 19 -6.95 -12.48 -10.37
N LEU A 20 -6.45 -11.91 -11.47
CA LEU A 20 -5.37 -10.92 -11.43
C LEU A 20 -5.77 -9.69 -10.61
N ILE A 21 -6.98 -9.15 -10.83
CA ILE A 21 -7.51 -8.00 -10.09
C ILE A 21 -7.64 -8.33 -8.61
N LYS A 22 -8.17 -9.51 -8.25
CA LYS A 22 -8.27 -9.98 -6.86
C LYS A 22 -6.91 -10.06 -6.20
N GLN A 23 -5.93 -10.66 -6.88
CA GLN A 23 -4.57 -10.78 -6.36
C GLN A 23 -3.96 -9.39 -6.13
N TYR A 24 -4.05 -8.51 -7.12
CA TYR A 24 -3.57 -7.14 -7.01
C TYR A 24 -4.22 -6.40 -5.84
N ALA A 25 -5.54 -6.48 -5.70
CA ALA A 25 -6.28 -5.85 -4.62
C ALA A 25 -5.84 -6.37 -3.24
N ARG A 26 -5.61 -7.68 -3.09
CA ARG A 26 -5.10 -8.29 -1.84
C ARG A 26 -3.70 -7.80 -1.51
N GLU A 27 -2.79 -7.83 -2.48
CA GLU A 27 -1.41 -7.38 -2.30
C GLU A 27 -1.34 -5.88 -1.98
N PHE A 28 -2.14 -5.06 -2.67
CA PHE A 28 -2.23 -3.62 -2.40
C PHE A 28 -2.83 -3.33 -1.02
N LEU A 29 -3.86 -4.10 -0.60
CA LEU A 29 -4.46 -3.96 0.73
C LEU A 29 -3.46 -4.28 1.84
N GLU A 30 -2.66 -5.34 1.66
CA GLU A 30 -1.58 -5.68 2.60
C GLU A 30 -0.59 -4.53 2.73
N ILE A 31 -0.09 -4.00 1.61
CA ILE A 31 0.83 -2.85 1.59
C ILE A 31 0.20 -1.64 2.29
N TYR A 32 -1.07 -1.36 1.98
CA TYR A 32 -1.82 -0.28 2.63
C TYR A 32 -1.82 -0.41 4.15
N HIS A 33 -2.10 -1.61 4.67
CA HIS A 33 -2.10 -1.84 6.11
C HIS A 33 -0.71 -1.66 6.73
N ARG A 34 0.36 -2.16 6.10
CA ARG A 34 1.73 -2.00 6.62
C ARG A 34 2.18 -0.54 6.65
N ILE A 35 1.85 0.22 5.62
CA ILE A 35 2.16 1.66 5.59
C ILE A 35 1.32 2.41 6.63
N ARG A 36 0.02 2.12 6.70
CA ARG A 36 -0.88 2.76 7.68
C ARG A 36 -0.46 2.47 9.12
N ASP A 37 -0.02 1.25 9.39
CA ASP A 37 0.51 0.83 10.68
C ASP A 37 1.70 1.70 11.10
N PHE A 38 2.66 1.88 10.19
CA PHE A 38 3.81 2.74 10.41
C PHE A 38 3.43 4.23 10.59
N GLU A 39 2.50 4.75 9.78
CA GLU A 39 2.00 6.12 9.98
C GLU A 39 1.33 6.30 11.34
N PHE A 40 0.58 5.28 11.79
CA PHE A 40 -0.04 5.30 13.11
C PHE A 40 1.02 5.28 14.22
N ASP A 41 2.09 4.50 14.07
CA ASP A 41 3.21 4.50 15.02
C ASP A 41 3.89 5.87 15.09
N CYS A 42 4.13 6.52 13.94
CA CYS A 42 4.62 7.90 13.86
C CYS A 42 3.71 8.87 14.65
N HIS A 43 2.40 8.72 14.53
CA HIS A 43 1.45 9.52 15.30
C HIS A 43 1.54 9.23 16.80
N GLN A 44 1.55 7.95 17.20
CA GLN A 44 1.58 7.54 18.60
C GLN A 44 2.83 8.04 19.31
N VAL A 45 4.01 7.86 18.71
CA VAL A 45 5.25 8.33 19.33
C VAL A 45 5.29 9.86 19.42
N SER A 46 4.71 10.58 18.45
CA SER A 46 4.56 12.03 18.52
C SER A 46 3.68 12.46 19.69
N GLN A 47 2.54 11.79 19.88
CA GLN A 47 1.62 12.09 20.98
C GLN A 47 2.23 11.79 22.35
N LEU A 48 2.96 10.69 22.49
CA LEU A 48 3.66 10.36 23.74
C LEU A 48 4.64 11.48 24.12
N ILE A 49 5.53 11.86 23.20
CA ILE A 49 6.52 12.92 23.46
C ILE A 49 5.85 14.28 23.75
N LEU A 50 4.86 14.69 22.96
CA LEU A 50 4.22 16.00 23.10
C LEU A 50 3.35 16.12 24.36
N SER A 51 2.76 15.02 24.82
CA SER A 51 1.99 14.99 26.07
C SER A 51 2.85 14.93 27.32
N GLY A 52 4.18 14.83 27.18
CA GLY A 52 5.08 14.50 28.29
C GLY A 52 4.86 13.09 28.83
N GLY A 53 4.20 12.23 28.06
CA GLY A 53 3.95 10.83 28.38
C GLY A 53 5.13 9.93 28.05
N GLY A 54 5.39 8.95 28.91
CA GLY A 54 6.51 8.01 28.78
C GLY A 54 7.63 8.34 29.76
N ASP A 55 8.12 7.31 30.45
CA ASP A 55 9.31 7.44 31.29
C ASP A 55 10.58 7.65 30.42
N ASN A 56 11.70 7.95 31.08
CA ASN A 56 12.98 8.17 30.39
C ASN A 56 13.42 6.95 29.55
N GLU A 57 12.98 5.74 29.90
CA GLU A 57 13.31 4.51 29.18
C GLU A 57 12.51 4.39 27.89
N ILE A 58 11.20 4.61 27.94
CA ILE A 58 10.31 4.64 26.78
C ILE A 58 10.74 5.75 25.81
N ASN A 59 11.07 6.94 26.32
CA ASN A 59 11.53 8.05 25.48
C ASN A 59 12.86 7.72 24.78
N SER A 60 13.76 6.99 25.45
CA SER A 60 15.01 6.52 24.84
C SER A 60 14.75 5.48 23.73
N GLN A 61 13.79 4.58 23.95
CA GLN A 61 13.37 3.59 22.94
C GLN A 61 12.72 4.26 21.72
N ILE A 62 11.84 5.24 21.95
CA ILE A 62 11.23 6.05 20.89
C ILE A 62 12.30 6.81 20.09
N TRP A 63 13.27 7.42 20.77
CA TRP A 63 14.39 8.10 20.10
C TRP A 63 15.16 7.15 19.18
N ALA A 64 15.49 5.95 19.67
CA ALA A 64 16.20 4.95 18.88
C ALA A 64 15.37 4.51 17.65
N TYR A 65 14.07 4.27 17.82
CA TYR A 65 13.16 3.97 16.71
C TYR A 65 13.13 5.11 15.67
N LEU A 66 12.86 6.34 16.10
CA LEU A 66 12.77 7.49 15.19
C LEU A 66 14.09 7.72 14.43
N ARG A 67 15.23 7.46 15.07
CA ARG A 67 16.54 7.56 14.44
C ARG A 67 16.72 6.47 13.39
N ASP A 68 16.42 5.22 13.71
CA ASP A 68 16.63 4.08 12.82
C ASP A 68 15.71 4.09 11.59
N PHE A 69 14.57 4.80 11.66
CA PHE A 69 13.61 4.99 10.56
C PHE A 69 13.54 6.44 10.05
N LYS A 70 14.49 7.31 10.40
CA LYS A 70 14.44 8.74 10.06
C LYS A 70 14.28 9.00 8.56
N GLU A 71 14.97 8.22 7.73
CA GLU A 71 14.91 8.36 6.26
C GLU A 71 13.54 7.95 5.72
N ASP A 72 12.95 6.87 6.23
CA ASP A 72 11.61 6.44 5.85
C ASP A 72 10.56 7.48 6.30
N ILE A 73 10.68 7.99 7.52
CA ILE A 73 9.81 9.06 8.04
C ILE A 73 9.92 10.30 7.15
N ALA A 74 11.14 10.70 6.79
CA ALA A 74 11.38 11.85 5.91
C ALA A 74 10.82 11.63 4.49
N LEU A 75 10.92 10.42 3.96
CA LEU A 75 10.32 10.04 2.68
C LEU A 75 8.79 10.19 2.69
N PHE A 76 8.14 9.88 3.82
CA PHE A 76 6.68 9.89 3.95
C PHE A 76 6.13 11.25 4.40
N ALA A 77 6.92 12.08 5.07
CA ALA A 77 6.52 13.37 5.63
C ALA A 77 5.81 14.33 4.65
N PRO A 78 6.19 14.42 3.36
CA PRO A 78 5.47 15.26 2.40
C PRO A 78 4.02 14.81 2.13
N PHE A 79 3.69 13.54 2.40
CA PHE A 79 2.42 12.92 2.03
C PHE A 79 1.58 12.46 3.24
N SER A 80 2.20 12.37 4.42
CA SER A 80 1.60 11.90 5.67
C SER A 80 1.77 12.94 6.77
N TYR A 81 0.66 13.49 7.26
CA TYR A 81 0.66 14.37 8.43
C TYR A 81 1.32 13.71 9.64
N PHE A 82 1.05 12.42 9.87
CA PHE A 82 1.61 11.69 11.01
C PHE A 82 3.13 11.52 10.92
N SER A 83 3.66 11.19 9.72
CA SER A 83 5.11 11.09 9.53
C SER A 83 5.77 12.47 9.62
N LYS A 84 5.10 13.53 9.14
CA LYS A 84 5.56 14.91 9.30
C LYS A 84 5.70 15.29 10.78
N CYS A 85 4.69 15.02 11.60
CA CYS A 85 4.76 15.27 13.04
C CYS A 85 5.92 14.50 13.70
N ALA A 86 6.11 13.22 13.35
CA ALA A 86 7.22 12.43 13.89
C ALA A 86 8.60 12.99 13.50
N LEU A 87 8.72 13.57 12.30
CA LEU A 87 9.94 14.23 11.87
C LEU A 87 10.19 15.54 12.65
N GLU A 88 9.13 16.31 12.91
CA GLU A 88 9.18 17.59 13.61
C GLU A 88 9.47 17.43 15.11
N ILE A 89 9.01 16.35 15.74
CA ILE A 89 9.32 16.07 17.15
C ILE A 89 10.70 15.45 17.36
N PHE A 90 11.33 14.90 16.32
CA PHE A 90 12.63 14.24 16.44
C PHE A 90 13.71 15.08 17.14
N PRO A 91 13.86 16.40 16.88
CA PRO A 91 14.82 17.25 17.60
C PRO A 91 14.47 17.48 19.08
N LEU A 92 13.21 17.28 19.48
CA LEU A 92 12.75 17.48 20.85
C LEU A 92 13.06 16.27 21.75
N VAL A 93 13.28 15.11 21.15
CA VAL A 93 13.59 13.87 21.87
C VAL A 93 15.10 13.84 22.17
N LYS A 94 15.46 13.94 23.45
CA LYS A 94 16.87 13.91 23.87
C LYS A 94 17.43 12.48 23.81
N PRO A 95 18.65 12.27 23.27
CA PRO A 95 19.36 11.02 23.45
C PRO A 95 19.77 10.89 24.91
N PHE A 96 19.09 10.05 25.68
CA PHE A 96 19.46 9.83 27.08
C PHE A 96 20.56 8.78 27.17
N ALA A 97 21.81 9.23 27.06
CA ALA A 97 23.01 8.39 27.16
C ALA A 97 23.17 7.69 28.54
N SER A 98 22.34 8.00 29.53
CA SER A 98 22.46 7.52 30.92
C SER A 98 21.28 6.68 31.43
N VAL A 99 20.28 6.36 30.58
CA VAL A 99 19.14 5.56 31.04
C VAL A 99 19.49 4.08 31.00
N ARG A 100 19.49 3.44 32.17
CA ARG A 100 19.62 1.98 32.27
C ARG A 100 18.35 1.36 31.72
N MET A 101 18.42 0.80 30.50
CA MET A 101 17.28 0.13 29.89
C MET A 101 17.00 -1.19 30.60
N THR A 102 15.83 -1.32 31.21
CA THR A 102 15.36 -2.58 31.81
C THR A 102 14.70 -3.48 30.77
N SER A 103 14.22 -2.93 29.66
CA SER A 103 13.54 -3.64 28.59
C SER A 103 13.69 -2.97 27.22
N ARG A 104 13.29 -3.67 26.15
CA ARG A 104 13.30 -3.17 24.76
C ARG A 104 11.95 -3.30 24.05
N HIS A 105 10.88 -3.59 24.79
CA HIS A 105 9.58 -3.96 24.22
C HIS A 105 9.01 -2.90 23.28
N ALA A 106 9.09 -1.62 23.63
CA ALA A 106 8.56 -0.55 22.79
C ALA A 106 9.40 -0.38 21.51
N TYR A 107 10.73 -0.39 21.65
CA TYR A 107 11.64 -0.35 20.49
C TYR A 107 11.39 -1.54 19.55
N ASP A 108 11.36 -2.76 20.07
CA ASP A 108 11.20 -3.97 19.26
C ASP A 108 9.85 -3.99 18.53
N PHE A 109 8.77 -3.56 19.21
CA PHE A 109 7.44 -3.43 18.61
C PHE A 109 7.44 -2.47 17.41
N TYR A 110 7.96 -1.25 17.58
CA TYR A 110 7.98 -0.26 16.51
C TYR A 110 8.94 -0.67 15.38
N CYS A 111 10.10 -1.25 15.71
CA CYS A 111 11.04 -1.74 14.71
C CYS A 111 10.48 -2.90 13.89
N GLU A 112 9.70 -3.80 14.47
CA GLU A 112 9.04 -4.87 13.72
C GLU A 112 8.07 -4.30 12.68
N ARG A 113 7.23 -3.33 13.06
CA ARG A 113 6.27 -2.70 12.14
C ARG A 113 6.96 -1.84 11.08
N GLY A 114 8.01 -1.12 11.45
CA GLY A 114 8.86 -0.39 10.49
C GLY A 114 9.53 -1.31 9.47
N ARG A 115 10.05 -2.48 9.88
CA ARG A 115 10.59 -3.49 8.95
C ARG A 115 9.52 -4.02 8.00
N LYS A 116 8.31 -4.30 8.49
CA LYS A 116 7.17 -4.73 7.64
C LYS A 116 6.77 -3.64 6.64
N MET A 117 6.82 -2.37 7.04
CA MET A 117 6.59 -1.24 6.12
C MET A 117 7.66 -1.18 5.02
N ARG A 118 8.96 -1.32 5.33
CA ARG A 118 10.01 -1.35 4.31
C ARG A 118 9.81 -2.46 3.28
N LEU A 119 9.48 -3.67 3.75
CA LEU A 119 9.15 -4.79 2.86
C LEU A 119 7.93 -4.51 1.97
N ALA A 120 6.91 -3.86 2.53
CA ALA A 120 5.73 -3.45 1.76
C ALA A 120 6.07 -2.38 0.72
N LEU A 121 6.97 -1.45 1.03
CA LEU A 121 7.44 -0.43 0.11
C LEU A 121 8.22 -1.03 -1.06
N GLU A 122 9.09 -2.00 -0.79
CA GLU A 122 9.78 -2.79 -1.84
C GLU A 122 8.79 -3.51 -2.75
N LYS A 123 7.77 -4.16 -2.17
CA LYS A 123 6.71 -4.83 -2.94
C LYS A 123 5.93 -3.84 -3.80
N LEU A 124 5.59 -2.66 -3.26
CA LEU A 124 4.85 -1.62 -3.96
C LEU A 124 5.55 -1.17 -5.26
N LYS A 125 6.89 -1.06 -5.24
CA LYS A 125 7.68 -0.62 -6.40
C LYS A 125 7.47 -1.50 -7.64
N GLY A 126 7.30 -2.81 -7.45
CA GLY A 126 7.11 -3.78 -8.53
C GLY A 126 5.65 -4.17 -8.78
N LEU A 127 4.75 -3.92 -7.83
CA LEU A 127 3.38 -4.43 -7.88
C LEU A 127 2.59 -3.92 -9.09
N GLY A 128 2.68 -2.60 -9.37
CA GLY A 128 2.00 -2.01 -10.53
C GLY A 128 2.55 -2.50 -11.86
N GLU A 129 3.88 -2.60 -11.99
CA GLU A 129 4.52 -3.08 -13.22
C GLU A 129 4.22 -4.57 -13.47
N LYS A 130 4.19 -5.38 -12.41
CA LYS A 130 3.80 -6.79 -12.47
C LYS A 130 2.37 -6.93 -12.95
N PHE A 131 1.41 -6.23 -12.30
CA PHE A 131 0.01 -6.32 -12.69
C PHE A 131 -0.23 -5.89 -14.13
N HIS A 132 0.42 -4.80 -14.58
CA HIS A 132 0.30 -4.36 -15.95
C HIS A 132 0.80 -5.42 -16.95
N ARG A 133 1.97 -6.01 -16.67
CA ARG A 133 2.56 -7.08 -17.50
C ARG A 133 1.65 -8.30 -17.55
N ASP A 134 1.14 -8.73 -16.40
CA ASP A 134 0.30 -9.92 -16.30
C ASP A 134 -1.08 -9.68 -16.94
N SER A 135 -1.56 -8.43 -16.98
CA SER A 135 -2.86 -8.09 -17.56
C SER A 135 -2.83 -7.86 -19.07
N ILE A 136 -1.70 -7.50 -19.71
CA ILE A 136 -1.67 -6.98 -21.08
C ILE A 136 -2.23 -7.98 -22.13
N ASP A 137 -1.88 -9.26 -22.00
CA ASP A 137 -2.32 -10.31 -22.92
C ASP A 137 -3.81 -10.65 -22.70
N VAL A 138 -4.29 -10.46 -21.47
CA VAL A 138 -5.70 -10.63 -21.11
C VAL A 138 -6.51 -9.44 -21.62
N GLU A 139 -6.00 -8.22 -21.48
CA GLU A 139 -6.61 -7.01 -22.04
C GLU A 139 -6.80 -7.15 -23.56
N GLN A 140 -5.78 -7.62 -24.28
CA GLN A 140 -5.86 -7.78 -25.72
C GLN A 140 -6.95 -8.77 -26.15
N ARG A 141 -7.08 -9.89 -25.43
CA ARG A 141 -8.11 -10.91 -25.68
C ARG A 141 -9.52 -10.43 -25.35
N VAL A 142 -9.67 -9.49 -24.42
CA VAL A 142 -10.99 -9.10 -23.92
C VAL A 142 -11.52 -7.77 -24.50
N PHE A 143 -10.65 -6.78 -24.74
CA PHE A 143 -11.08 -5.44 -25.16
C PHE A 143 -11.20 -5.26 -26.68
N PHE A 144 -10.57 -6.10 -27.47
CA PHE A 144 -10.51 -5.94 -28.93
C PHE A 144 -11.39 -6.93 -29.70
N ASP A 145 -12.20 -7.75 -29.03
CA ASP A 145 -13.16 -8.62 -29.70
C ASP A 145 -14.51 -7.88 -29.93
N PRO A 146 -14.85 -7.52 -31.18
CA PRO A 146 -16.06 -6.78 -31.50
C PRO A 146 -17.35 -7.57 -31.26
N TYR A 147 -17.30 -8.91 -31.17
CA TYR A 147 -18.48 -9.78 -31.03
C TYR A 147 -18.99 -9.89 -29.59
N LEU A 148 -18.23 -9.41 -28.61
CA LEU A 148 -18.50 -9.62 -27.18
C LEU A 148 -18.89 -8.33 -26.45
N ARG A 149 -19.09 -7.24 -27.19
CA ARG A 149 -19.40 -5.90 -26.66
C ARG A 149 -20.66 -5.86 -25.78
N ASP A 150 -21.69 -6.67 -26.10
CA ASP A 150 -22.88 -6.79 -25.27
C ASP A 150 -22.69 -7.71 -24.07
N GLU A 151 -21.79 -8.70 -24.15
CA GLU A 151 -21.42 -9.54 -23.01
C GLU A 151 -20.51 -8.80 -22.02
N MET A 152 -19.73 -7.82 -22.48
CA MET A 152 -18.93 -6.94 -21.61
C MET A 152 -19.77 -6.23 -20.54
N LYS A 153 -21.05 -5.92 -20.81
CA LYS A 153 -21.97 -5.32 -19.83
C LYS A 153 -22.17 -6.22 -18.61
N LYS A 154 -22.12 -7.55 -18.78
CA LYS A 154 -22.23 -8.53 -17.67
C LYS A 154 -21.02 -8.49 -16.74
N TYR A 155 -19.91 -7.91 -17.20
CA TYR A 155 -18.63 -7.88 -16.48
C TYR A 155 -18.19 -6.46 -16.13
N LEU A 156 -19.12 -5.49 -16.14
CA LEU A 156 -18.86 -4.08 -15.86
C LEU A 156 -18.13 -3.85 -14.54
N ASP A 157 -18.43 -4.66 -13.52
CA ASP A 157 -17.79 -4.59 -12.21
C ASP A 157 -16.30 -4.95 -12.26
N CYS A 158 -15.93 -5.98 -13.02
CA CYS A 158 -14.55 -6.35 -13.28
C CYS A 158 -13.81 -5.21 -14.01
N TRP A 159 -14.47 -4.57 -14.97
CA TRP A 159 -13.91 -3.44 -15.71
C TRP A 159 -13.69 -2.20 -14.85
N ASN A 160 -14.68 -1.82 -14.04
CA ASN A 160 -14.56 -0.68 -13.14
C ASN A 160 -13.42 -0.89 -12.14
N ALA A 161 -13.29 -2.11 -11.59
CA ALA A 161 -12.17 -2.45 -10.73
C ALA A 161 -10.83 -2.33 -11.47
N TYR A 162 -10.71 -2.91 -12.67
CA TYR A 162 -9.51 -2.82 -13.50
C TYR A 162 -9.07 -1.37 -13.75
N PHE A 163 -9.98 -0.52 -14.24
CA PHE A 163 -9.68 0.88 -14.53
C PHE A 163 -9.41 1.70 -13.28
N ALA A 164 -10.00 1.35 -12.13
CA ALA A 164 -9.67 1.99 -10.85
C ALA A 164 -8.22 1.70 -10.43
N PHE A 165 -7.69 0.52 -10.77
CA PHE A 165 -6.30 0.14 -10.46
C PHE A 165 -5.28 0.67 -11.47
N ARG A 166 -5.69 0.96 -12.71
CA ARG A 166 -4.81 1.43 -13.79
C ARG A 166 -3.94 2.65 -13.44
N PRO A 167 -4.42 3.68 -12.71
CA PRO A 167 -3.58 4.81 -12.30
C PRO A 167 -2.41 4.45 -11.37
N LEU A 168 -2.46 3.29 -10.71
CA LEU A 168 -1.35 2.78 -9.88
C LEU A 168 -0.23 2.14 -10.72
N LEU A 169 -0.44 1.98 -12.04
CA LEU A 169 0.46 1.28 -12.96
C LEU A 169 1.49 2.22 -13.61
N THR A 170 1.42 3.52 -13.37
CA THR A 170 2.27 4.49 -14.08
C THR A 170 3.55 4.85 -13.32
N ASN A 171 4.68 4.56 -13.99
CA ASN A 171 6.04 5.08 -13.77
C ASN A 171 6.56 5.09 -12.31
N LEU A 172 6.79 3.90 -11.77
CA LEU A 172 7.59 3.70 -10.53
C LEU A 172 9.10 3.62 -10.83
N ARG A 173 9.54 4.21 -11.95
CA ARG A 173 10.89 4.03 -12.47
C ARG A 173 11.86 4.97 -11.77
N CYS A 174 12.68 4.35 -10.91
CA CYS A 174 13.98 4.78 -10.41
C CYS A 174 14.06 5.49 -9.04
N SER A 175 13.00 6.04 -8.45
CA SER A 175 13.09 6.65 -7.10
C SER A 175 11.88 6.39 -6.21
N TRP A 176 12.11 6.40 -4.89
CA TRP A 176 11.06 6.13 -3.89
C TRP A 176 10.01 7.25 -3.79
N VAL A 177 10.39 8.50 -4.05
CA VAL A 177 9.50 9.65 -3.89
C VAL A 177 8.26 9.56 -4.81
N PRO A 178 8.38 9.32 -6.13
CA PRO A 178 7.23 9.09 -7.00
C PRO A 178 6.38 7.88 -6.58
N VAL A 179 7.02 6.80 -6.11
CA VAL A 179 6.31 5.59 -5.65
C VAL A 179 5.40 5.90 -4.48
N VAL A 180 5.95 6.55 -3.46
CA VAL A 180 5.21 6.96 -2.26
C VAL A 180 4.15 8.00 -2.63
N ALA A 181 4.47 8.99 -3.45
CA ALA A 181 3.52 10.00 -3.90
C ALA A 181 2.29 9.38 -4.59
N THR A 182 2.51 8.46 -5.54
CA THR A 182 1.44 7.75 -6.25
C THR A 182 0.61 6.91 -5.28
N PHE A 183 1.25 6.16 -4.38
CA PHE A 183 0.52 5.41 -3.35
C PHE A 183 -0.36 6.34 -2.50
N PHE A 184 0.17 7.44 -1.98
CA PHE A 184 -0.60 8.35 -1.13
C PHE A 184 -1.74 9.06 -1.86
N LYS A 185 -1.55 9.37 -3.15
CA LYS A 185 -2.60 9.92 -4.02
C LYS A 185 -3.75 8.92 -4.22
N HIS A 186 -3.45 7.64 -4.36
CA HIS A 186 -4.42 6.63 -4.79
C HIS A 186 -4.87 5.68 -3.67
N ARG A 187 -4.24 5.67 -2.49
CA ARG A 187 -4.53 4.73 -1.37
C ARG A 187 -5.98 4.74 -0.89
N ARG A 188 -6.74 5.81 -1.16
CA ARG A 188 -8.18 5.87 -0.83
C ARG A 188 -9.01 4.88 -1.64
N ILE A 189 -8.45 4.30 -2.71
CA ILE A 189 -9.08 3.22 -3.48
C ILE A 189 -9.49 2.04 -2.60
N VAL A 190 -8.76 1.76 -1.51
CA VAL A 190 -9.14 0.67 -0.58
C VAL A 190 -10.52 0.85 0.08
N ARG A 191 -11.09 2.06 -0.02
CA ARG A 191 -12.42 2.41 0.48
C ARG A 191 -13.48 2.44 -0.63
N SER A 192 -13.11 2.28 -1.89
CA SER A 192 -14.07 2.33 -3.00
C SER A 192 -14.93 1.07 -3.06
N LYS A 193 -16.11 1.20 -3.66
CA LYS A 193 -16.99 0.05 -3.96
C LYS A 193 -16.25 -0.96 -4.82
N ASP A 194 -15.58 -0.50 -5.88
CA ASP A 194 -14.90 -1.35 -6.86
C ASP A 194 -13.76 -2.18 -6.24
N PHE A 195 -13.03 -1.61 -5.29
CA PHE A 195 -11.99 -2.33 -4.55
C PHE A 195 -12.56 -3.42 -3.64
N ASN A 196 -13.64 -3.11 -2.93
CA ASN A 196 -14.29 -4.08 -2.05
C ASN A 196 -15.00 -5.18 -2.83
N MET A 197 -15.54 -4.84 -3.99
CA MET A 197 -16.11 -5.81 -4.94
C MET A 197 -15.03 -6.71 -5.53
N ALA A 198 -13.88 -6.16 -5.92
CA ALA A 198 -12.70 -6.94 -6.32
C ALA A 198 -12.23 -7.91 -5.23
N LEU A 199 -12.43 -7.59 -3.95
CA LEU A 199 -12.11 -8.49 -2.83
C LEU A 199 -13.21 -9.49 -2.48
N GLY A 200 -14.36 -9.45 -3.16
CA GLY A 200 -15.54 -10.27 -2.80
C GLY A 200 -16.15 -9.88 -1.45
N LYS A 201 -16.00 -8.62 -1.01
CA LYS A 201 -16.51 -8.11 0.28
C LYS A 201 -17.85 -7.39 0.17
N LEU A 202 -18.36 -7.19 -1.04
CA LEU A 202 -19.70 -6.65 -1.30
C LEU A 202 -20.45 -7.69 -2.13
N ASN A 203 -21.53 -8.22 -1.54
CA ASN A 203 -22.55 -9.02 -2.21
C ASN A 203 -23.73 -8.11 -2.55
#